data_AF-A0A9P8K0S8-F1
#
_entry.id   AF-A0A9P8K0S8-F1
#
_cell.length_a   1.000
_cell.length_b   1.000
_cell.length_c   1.000
_cell.angle_alpha   90.00
_cell.angle_beta   90.00
_cell.angle_gamma   90.00
#
_symmetry.space_group_name_H-M   'P 1'
#
loop_
_entity.id
_entity.type
_entity.pdbx_description
1 polymer ?
#
loop_
_entity_poly.entity_id
_entity_poly.type
_entity_poly.pdbx_seq_one_letter_code
_entity_poly.pdbx_strand_id
1 'polypeptide(L)' 'MWSIDALQKNIMDRLNSRRREVDLQQVKPCEVFDLIGGTSTGGLIAIMLGRLEMSVDECIVAYSGLTETVFGQ' A
#
# COMPACT_ATOMS: atom_id res chain seq x y z
N MET A 1 3.11 3.85 -12.18
CA MET A 1 3.17 2.63 -11.35
C MET A 1 4.27 2.80 -10.31
N TRP A 2 5.53 2.53 -10.66
CA TRP A 2 6.71 2.68 -9.79
C TRP A 2 6.79 3.95 -8.92
N SER A 3 6.47 5.13 -9.46
CA SER A 3 6.55 6.39 -8.70
C SER A 3 5.48 6.54 -7.61
N ILE A 4 4.28 5.95 -7.79
CA ILE A 4 3.18 6.05 -6.83
C ILE A 4 3.36 5.03 -5.70
N ASP A 5 3.79 3.81 -6.05
CA ASP A 5 4.12 2.75 -5.09
C ASP A 5 5.26 3.19 -4.17
N ALA A 6 6.27 3.85 -4.73
CA ALA A 6 7.37 4.44 -3.98
C ALA A 6 6.92 5.52 -3.00
N LEU A 7 5.93 6.36 -3.36
CA LEU A 7 5.44 7.41 -2.47
C LEU A 7 4.70 6.81 -1.26
N GLN A 8 3.76 5.90 -1.50
CA GLN A 8 3.01 5.24 -0.43
C GLN A 8 3.94 4.47 0.51
N LYS A 9 4.94 3.77 -0.05
CA LYS A 9 5.96 3.06 0.71
C LYS A 9 6.80 4.00 1.56
N ASN A 10 7.34 5.07 0.97
CA ASN A 10 8.15 6.05 1.71
C ASN A 10 7.40 6.69 2.88
N ILE A 11 6.11 7.03 2.70
CA ILE A 11 5.30 7.62 3.77
C ILE A 11 5.13 6.62 4.91
N MET A 12 4.74 5.39 4.59
CA MET A 12 4.54 4.34 5.61
C MET A 12 5.84 3.92 6.29
N ASP A 13 6.95 3.83 5.55
CA ASP A 13 8.26 3.51 6.11
C ASP A 13 8.74 4.59 7.08
N ARG A 14 8.57 5.87 6.74
CA ARG A 14 8.91 6.98 7.64
C ARG A 14 8.01 7.00 8.87
N LEU A 15 6.72 6.77 8.69
CA LEU A 15 5.77 6.71 9.80
C LEU A 15 6.13 5.57 10.76
N ASN A 16 6.32 4.37 10.24
CA ASN A 16 6.63 3.19 11.04
C ASN A 16 8.05 3.24 11.65
N SER A 17 9.01 3.91 11.01
CA SER A 17 10.33 4.15 11.61
C SER A 17 10.22 5.04 12.85
N ARG A 18 9.45 6.14 12.78
CA ARG A 18 9.21 7.00 13.95
C ARG A 18 8.44 6.28 15.07
N ARG A 19 7.52 5.38 14.72
CA ARG A 19 6.81 4.55 15.72
C ARG A 19 7.77 3.61 16.44
N ARG A 20 8.71 2.99 15.72
CA ARG A 20 9.74 2.12 16.32
C ARG A 20 10.68 2.88 17.26
N GLU A 21 11.00 4.14 16.98
CA GLU A 21 11.82 4.99 17.88
C GLU A 21 11.20 5.17 19.27
N VAL A 22 9.87 5.05 19.37
CA VAL A 22 9.10 5.17 20.62
C VAL A 22 8.44 3.84 21.04
N ASP A 23 8.97 2.71 20.56
CA ASP A 23 8.53 1.33 20.87
C ASP A 23 7.04 1.04 20.59
N LEU A 24 6.50 1.67 19.54
CA LEU A 24 5.15 1.39 19.05
C LEU A 24 5.16 0.37 17.92
N GLN A 25 4.11 -0.46 17.89
CA GLN A 25 3.84 -1.41 16.82
C GLN A 25 3.72 -0.72 15.46
N GLN A 26 4.14 -1.45 14.41
CA GLN A 26 3.94 -1.07 13.02
C GLN A 26 2.45 -1.01 12.70
N VAL A 27 2.06 -0.02 11.90
CA VAL A 27 0.69 0.14 11.43
C VAL A 27 0.61 0.04 9.91
N LYS A 28 -0.55 -0.38 9.44
CA LYS A 28 -0.93 -0.51 8.03
C LYS A 28 -1.64 0.75 7.53
N PRO A 29 -1.75 0.95 6.21
CA PRO A 29 -2.42 2.12 5.65
C PRO A 29 -3.87 2.31 6.14
N CYS A 30 -4.65 1.24 6.25
CA CYS A 30 -6.04 1.30 6.73
C CYS A 30 -6.19 1.78 8.19
N GLU A 31 -5.14 1.70 8.99
CA GLU A 31 -5.13 2.16 10.40
C GLU A 31 -4.71 3.64 10.53
N VAL A 32 -4.20 4.23 9.44
CA VAL A 32 -3.63 5.59 9.42
C VAL A 32 -4.51 6.55 8.64
N PHE A 33 -5.12 6.10 7.54
CA PHE A 33 -5.92 6.94 6.66
C PHE A 33 -7.41 6.66 6.86
N ASP A 34 -8.16 7.69 7.26
CA ASP A 34 -9.63 7.61 7.40
C ASP A 34 -10.34 7.31 6.07
N LEU A 35 -9.70 7.67 4.95
CA LEU A 35 -10.20 7.45 3.61
C LEU A 35 -9.05 7.05 2.67
N ILE A 36 -9.27 5.97 1.91
CA ILE A 36 -8.38 5.53 0.84
C ILE A 36 -9.20 5.49 -0.45
N GLY A 37 -8.73 6.18 -1.49
CA GLY A 37 -9.41 6.27 -2.77
C GLY A 37 -8.43 6.24 -3.94
N GLY A 38 -8.95 5.90 -5.12
CA GLY A 38 -8.20 5.90 -6.37
C GLY A 38 -9.05 5.51 -7.58
N THR A 39 -8.57 5.82 -8.77
CA THR A 39 -9.25 5.56 -10.06
C THR A 39 -8.36 4.69 -10.94
N SER A 40 -8.96 3.82 -11.77
CA SER A 40 -8.24 2.86 -12.61
C SER A 40 -7.37 1.94 -11.74
N THR A 41 -6.07 1.83 -12.00
CA THR A 41 -5.11 1.07 -11.19
C THR A 41 -5.08 1.53 -9.73
N GLY A 42 -5.25 2.83 -9.48
CA GLY A 42 -5.38 3.38 -8.13
C GLY A 42 -6.61 2.86 -7.37
N GLY A 43 -7.68 2.48 -8.08
CA GLY A 43 -8.89 1.91 -7.46
C GLY A 43 -8.66 0.49 -6.94
N LEU A 44 -7.91 -0.33 -7.70
CA LEU A 44 -7.50 -1.66 -7.24
C LEU A 44 -6.58 -1.56 -6.02
N ILE A 45 -5.62 -0.64 -6.05
CA ILE A 45 -4.72 -0.37 -4.91
C ILE A 45 -5.53 0.11 -3.68
N ALA A 46 -6.52 0.99 -3.88
CA ALA A 46 -7.37 1.45 -2.78
C ALA A 46 -8.14 0.31 -2.11
N ILE A 47 -8.63 -0.66 -2.89
CA ILE A 47 -9.26 -1.88 -2.34
C ILE A 47 -8.25 -2.73 -1.58
N MET A 48 -7.06 -2.96 -2.14
CA MET A 48 -6.01 -3.79 -1.50
C MET A 48 -5.56 -3.20 -0.15
N LEU A 49 -5.28 -1.90 -0.10
CA LEU A 49 -4.79 -1.24 1.11
C LEU A 49 -5.90 -0.95 2.13
N GLY A 50 -7.11 -0.61 1.66
CA GLY A 50 -8.21 -0.20 2.53
C GLY A 50 -9.15 -1.32 2.93
N ARG A 51 -9.58 -2.16 1.98
CA ARG A 51 -10.57 -3.21 2.23
C ARG A 51 -9.95 -4.57 2.54
N LEU A 52 -8.81 -4.89 1.93
CA LEU A 52 -8.07 -6.13 2.21
C LEU A 52 -7.00 -5.94 3.30
N GLU A 53 -6.84 -4.71 3.80
CA GLU A 53 -5.92 -4.37 4.90
C GLU A 53 -4.50 -4.89 4.63
N MET A 54 -4.05 -4.80 3.39
CA MET A 54 -2.69 -5.15 3.01
C MET A 54 -1.71 -4.05 3.43
N SER A 55 -0.49 -4.45 3.81
CA SER A 55 0.64 -3.55 3.83
C SER A 55 0.99 -3.07 2.42
N VAL A 56 1.78 -1.99 2.31
CA VAL A 56 2.22 -1.47 1.01
C VAL A 56 3.06 -2.53 0.27
N ASP A 57 3.89 -3.30 0.98
CA ASP A 57 4.72 -4.34 0.36
C ASP A 57 3.87 -5.51 -0.19
N GLU A 58 2.89 -5.99 0.58
CA GLU A 58 1.96 -7.02 0.12
C GLU A 58 1.16 -6.55 -1.10
N CYS A 59 0.69 -5.29 -1.07
CA CYS A 59 -0.03 -4.70 -2.19
C CYS A 59 0.81 -4.66 -3.46
N ILE A 60 2.09 -4.28 -3.39
CA ILE A 60 2.99 -4.24 -4.55
C ILE A 60 3.16 -5.62 -5.16
N VAL A 61 3.38 -6.64 -4.33
CA VAL A 61 3.55 -8.03 -4.78
C VAL A 61 2.26 -8.54 -5.41
N ALA A 62 1.13 -8.39 -4.73
CA ALA A 62 -0.17 -8.88 -5.20
C ALA A 62 -0.60 -8.18 -6.50
N TYR A 63 -0.42 -6.86 -6.58
CA TYR A 63 -0.75 -6.09 -7.77
C TYR A 63 0.14 -6.47 -8.96
N SER A 64 1.45 -6.69 -8.75
CA SER A 64 2.36 -7.12 -9.82
C SER A 64 1.89 -8.46 -10.42
N GLY A 65 1.59 -9.45 -9.58
CA GLY A 65 1.08 -10.75 -10.04
C GLY A 65 -0.29 -10.65 -10.72
N LEU A 66 -1.17 -9.76 -10.25
CA LEU A 66 -2.44 -9.48 -10.90
C LEU A 66 -2.24 -8.89 -12.30
N THR A 67 -1.35 -7.91 -12.44
CA THR A 67 -1.09 -7.28 -13.75
C THR A 67 -0.45 -8.24 -14.73
N GLU A 68 0.44 -9.12 -14.27
CA GLU A 68 1.01 -10.19 -15.12
C GLU A 68 -0.06 -11.17 -15.56
N THR A 69 -0.97 -11.57 -14.67
CA THR A 69 -2.07 -12.49 -15.00
C THR A 69 -3.07 -11.87 -16.00
N VAL A 70 -3.35 -10.58 -15.87
CA VAL A 70 -4.38 -9.90 -16.68
C VAL A 70 -3.83 -9.34 -18.00
N PHE A 71 -2.57 -8.89 -18.01
CA PHE A 71 -1.97 -8.17 -19.13
C PHE A 71 -0.68 -8.80 -19.66
N GLY A 72 -0.19 -9.89 -19.07
CA GLY A 72 0.95 -10.65 -19.56
C GLY A 72 0.58 -11.42 -20.83
N GLN A 73 0.98 -10.89 -21.99
CA GLN A 73 1.09 -11.63 -23.24
C GLN A 73 2.55 -11.94 -23.54
#